data_AF-A0A7H8W7N8-F1
#
_entry.id   AF-A0A7H8W7N8-F1
#
_cell.length_a   1.000
_cell.length_b   1.000
_cell.length_c   1.000
_cell.angle_alpha   90.00
_cell.angle_beta   90.00
_cell.angle_gamma   90.00
#
_symmetry.space_group_name_H-M   'P 1'
#
loop_
_entity.id
_entity.type
_entity.pdbx_description
1 polymer ?
#
loop_
_entity_poly.entity_id
_entity_poly.type
_entity_poly.pdbx_seq_one_letter_code
_entity_poly.pdbx_strand_id
1 'polypeptide(L)'
;MYFEKILDGIQIILPFERKFECYIVINMRTEAKIIFNRTVMFGDEILVTYTDSFGNFMSNNKNLKLTIGENEIIQFKNYRDQYVLNNNLTVTTLPMKDIQEIANSTFYLDDQRHVVDFVNLIIKDDDDNIEPLFFK
;
A
#
# COMPACT_ATOMS: atom_id res chain seq x y z
N MET A 1 8.96 18.68 5.56
CA MET A 1 9.41 17.80 6.65
C MET A 1 8.48 16.59 6.69
N TYR A 2 8.87 15.44 7.20
CA TYR A 2 7.98 14.28 7.39
C TYR A 2 8.22 13.73 8.80
N PHE A 3 7.25 12.99 9.33
CA PHE A 3 7.43 12.21 10.54
C PHE A 3 7.73 10.76 10.14
N GLU A 4 8.66 10.14 10.85
CA GLU A 4 9.07 8.76 10.60
C GLU A 4 9.12 8.00 11.92
N LYS A 5 8.56 6.79 11.93
CA LYS A 5 8.59 5.85 13.05
C LYS A 5 9.04 4.49 12.51
N ILE A 6 9.94 3.82 13.22
CA ILE A 6 10.36 2.44 12.90
C ILE A 6 9.98 1.54 14.06
N LEU A 7 9.19 0.51 13.80
CA LEU A 7 8.74 -0.47 14.78
C LEU A 7 8.92 -1.87 14.19
N ASP A 8 9.70 -2.72 14.85
CA ASP A 8 9.92 -4.12 14.44
C ASP A 8 10.33 -4.31 12.96
N GLY A 9 11.22 -3.44 12.48
CA GLY A 9 11.65 -3.46 11.08
C GLY A 9 10.61 -2.91 10.08
N ILE A 10 9.50 -2.36 10.57
CA ILE A 10 8.49 -1.67 9.77
C ILE A 10 8.69 -0.16 9.88
N GLN A 11 8.98 0.47 8.74
CA GLN A 11 9.13 1.91 8.61
C GLN A 11 7.79 2.54 8.24
N ILE A 12 7.32 3.49 9.04
CA ILE A 12 6.07 4.22 8.86
C ILE A 12 6.43 5.69 8.62
N ILE A 13 6.12 6.19 7.44
CA ILE A 13 6.41 7.56 7.02
C ILE A 13 5.08 8.30 6.89
N LEU A 14 4.91 9.31 7.74
CA LEU A 14 3.73 10.15 7.81
C LEU A 14 4.09 11.57 7.31
N PRO A 15 3.20 12.24 6.59
CA PRO A 15 3.46 13.59 6.12
C PRO A 15 3.41 14.59 7.29
N PHE A 16 4.36 15.55 7.34
CA PHE A 16 4.34 16.58 8.39
C PHE A 16 3.24 17.64 8.18
N GLU A 17 2.89 17.90 6.92
CA GLU A 17 1.85 18.86 6.54
C GLU A 17 0.68 18.14 5.88
N ARG A 18 -0.55 18.47 6.29
CA ARG A 18 -1.79 17.97 5.67
C ARG A 18 -1.90 18.22 4.16
N LYS A 19 -1.03 19.07 3.59
CA LYS A 19 -1.00 19.35 2.15
C LYS A 19 -0.48 18.17 1.33
N PHE A 20 0.32 17.28 1.93
CA PHE A 20 0.84 16.09 1.29
C PHE A 20 0.20 14.86 1.95
N GLU A 21 -0.98 14.43 1.53
CA GLU A 21 -1.67 13.33 2.21
C GLU A 21 -1.21 11.93 1.75
N CYS A 22 0.12 11.73 1.69
CA CYS A 22 0.73 10.47 1.31
C CYS A 22 1.36 9.79 2.53
N TYR A 23 0.86 8.61 2.86
CA TYR A 23 1.30 7.80 4.00
C TYR A 23 1.93 6.53 3.45
N ILE A 24 3.13 6.20 3.92
CA ILE A 24 3.90 5.09 3.38
C ILE A 24 4.28 4.15 4.52
N VAL A 25 4.04 2.86 4.35
CA VAL A 25 4.49 1.82 5.28
C VAL A 25 5.32 0.81 4.52
N ILE A 26 6.55 0.57 4.99
CA ILE A 26 7.55 -0.28 4.34
C ILE A 26 8.01 -1.34 5.34
N ASN A 27 7.95 -2.60 4.95
CA ASN A 27 8.66 -3.66 5.64
C ASN A 27 10.11 -3.67 5.16
N MET A 28 11.04 -3.26 6.01
CA MET A 28 12.45 -3.13 5.62
C MET A 28 13.14 -4.49 5.41
N ARG A 29 12.54 -5.60 5.86
CA ARG A 29 13.10 -6.95 5.68
C ARG A 29 12.70 -7.57 4.35
N THR A 30 11.52 -7.22 3.83
CA THR A 30 10.95 -7.83 2.63
C THR A 30 10.77 -6.84 1.48
N GLU A 31 11.00 -5.55 1.74
CA GLU A 31 10.73 -4.43 0.83
C GLU A 31 9.25 -4.27 0.44
N ALA A 32 8.35 -5.07 1.03
CA ALA A 32 6.91 -4.91 0.87
C ALA A 32 6.50 -3.50 1.30
N LYS A 33 5.64 -2.87 0.51
CA LYS A 33 5.32 -1.45 0.67
C LYS A 33 3.88 -1.16 0.33
N ILE A 34 3.17 -0.52 1.24
CA ILE A 34 1.84 0.01 1.00
C ILE A 34 1.85 1.54 1.11
N ILE A 35 1.16 2.19 0.18
CA ILE A 35 1.06 3.63 0.08
C ILE A 35 -0.43 3.99 0.07
N PHE A 36 -0.80 4.92 0.96
CA PHE A 36 -2.12 5.55 0.98
C PHE A 36 -1.95 7.00 0.54
N ASN A 37 -2.52 7.36 -0.60
CA ASN A 37 -2.52 8.70 -1.13
C ASN A 37 -3.93 9.28 -1.12
N ARG A 38 -4.21 10.15 -0.16
CA ARG A 38 -5.53 10.78 0.01
C ARG A 38 -5.76 11.99 -0.89
N THR A 39 -4.74 12.47 -1.61
CA THR A 39 -4.92 13.56 -2.60
C THR A 39 -5.60 13.07 -3.87
N VAL A 40 -5.70 11.75 -4.07
CA VAL A 40 -6.36 11.12 -5.22
C VAL A 40 -7.52 10.28 -4.70
N MET A 41 -8.74 10.62 -5.14
CA MET A 41 -9.98 10.00 -4.70
C MET A 41 -10.67 9.26 -5.84
N PHE A 42 -11.21 8.08 -5.57
CA PHE A 42 -12.04 7.27 -6.46
C PHE A 42 -13.41 7.04 -5.80
N GLY A 43 -14.29 8.05 -5.88
CA GLY A 43 -15.52 8.05 -5.09
C GLY A 43 -15.19 8.21 -3.61
N ASP A 44 -15.57 7.22 -2.80
CA ASP A 44 -15.32 7.21 -1.35
C ASP A 44 -13.96 6.57 -0.97
N GLU A 45 -13.22 6.04 -1.95
CA GLU A 45 -11.89 5.44 -1.72
C GLU A 45 -10.77 6.44 -2.02
N ILE A 46 -9.68 6.37 -1.25
CA ILE A 46 -8.41 7.04 -1.57
C ILE A 46 -7.57 6.16 -2.49
N LEU A 47 -6.55 6.69 -3.17
CA LEU A 47 -5.60 5.87 -3.92
C LEU A 47 -4.79 5.02 -2.93
N VAL A 48 -4.84 3.71 -3.10
CA VAL A 48 -3.98 2.75 -2.40
C VAL A 48 -3.18 1.97 -3.42
N THR A 49 -1.87 1.85 -3.15
CA THR A 49 -0.99 0.95 -3.88
C THR A 49 -0.26 0.04 -2.91
N TYR A 50 -0.08 -1.21 -3.30
CA TYR A 50 0.66 -2.20 -2.53
C TYR A 50 1.62 -2.93 -3.45
N THR A 51 2.86 -3.10 -3.00
CA THR A 51 3.84 -3.99 -3.59
C THR A 51 4.19 -5.03 -2.56
N ASP A 52 3.96 -6.31 -2.87
CA ASP A 52 4.32 -7.40 -1.97
C ASP A 52 5.82 -7.71 -2.03
N SER A 53 6.27 -8.63 -1.17
CA SER A 53 7.67 -9.07 -1.08
C SER A 53 8.19 -9.79 -2.33
N PHE A 54 7.30 -10.19 -3.24
CA PHE A 54 7.64 -10.83 -4.51
C PHE A 54 7.62 -9.85 -5.68
N GLY A 55 7.29 -8.58 -5.44
CA GLY A 55 7.23 -7.53 -6.46
C GLY A 55 5.90 -7.46 -7.21
N ASN A 56 4.86 -8.19 -6.79
CA ASN A 56 3.53 -8.03 -7.36
C ASN A 56 2.95 -6.68 -6.94
N PHE A 57 2.33 -5.99 -7.88
CA PHE A 57 1.78 -4.67 -7.68
C PHE A 57 0.24 -4.70 -7.70
N MET A 58 -0.36 -4.03 -6.73
CA MET A 58 -1.80 -3.86 -6.60
C MET A 58 -2.14 -2.38 -6.50
N SER A 59 -3.22 -1.95 -7.17
CA SER A 59 -3.74 -0.58 -7.06
C SER A 59 -5.26 -0.55 -7.14
N ASN A 60 -5.90 0.38 -6.45
CA ASN A 60 -7.34 0.61 -6.61
C ASN A 60 -7.72 1.58 -7.73
N ASN A 61 -6.76 2.01 -8.55
CA ASN A 61 -7.08 2.75 -9.76
C ASN A 61 -7.65 1.81 -10.84
N LYS A 62 -8.98 1.72 -10.96
CA LYS A 62 -9.66 0.92 -12.00
C LYS A 62 -9.27 1.27 -13.43
N ASN A 63 -8.84 2.51 -13.65
CA ASN A 63 -8.45 3.03 -14.96
C ASN A 63 -6.92 3.09 -15.12
N LEU A 64 -6.18 2.28 -14.36
CA LEU A 64 -4.74 2.23 -14.44
C LEU A 64 -4.31 1.97 -15.89
N LYS A 65 -3.43 2.84 -16.38
CA LYS A 65 -2.72 2.67 -17.64
C LYS A 65 -1.27 2.35 -17.32
N LEU A 66 -0.82 1.21 -17.80
CA LEU A 66 0.58 0.82 -17.76
C LEU A 66 1.18 0.99 -19.14
N THR A 67 2.35 1.61 -19.20
CA THR A 67 3.19 1.63 -20.39
C THR A 67 4.37 0.71 -20.13
N ILE A 68 4.54 -0.32 -20.95
CA ILE A 68 5.63 -1.29 -20.86
C ILE A 68 6.52 -1.11 -22.10
N GLY A 69 7.80 -0.79 -21.86
CA GLY A 69 8.71 -0.45 -22.94
C GLY A 69 8.24 0.77 -23.73
N GLU A 70 8.55 0.81 -25.03
CA GLU A 70 8.27 1.99 -25.86
C GLU A 70 6.84 2.01 -26.43
N ASN A 71 6.16 0.86 -26.55
CA ASN A 71 4.95 0.76 -27.38
C ASN A 71 3.78 -0.02 -26.77
N GLU A 72 3.97 -0.78 -25.69
CA GLU A 72 2.88 -1.57 -25.11
C GLU A 72 2.12 -0.76 -24.07
N ILE A 73 0.83 -0.52 -24.32
CA ILE A 73 -0.06 0.15 -23.37
C ILE A 73 -1.15 -0.82 -22.96
N ILE A 74 -1.21 -1.13 -21.67
CA ILE A 74 -2.27 -1.93 -21.07
C ILE A 74 -3.15 -1.00 -20.26
N GLN A 75 -4.45 -1.08 -20.49
CA GLN A 75 -5.44 -0.33 -19.75
C GLN A 75 -6.36 -1.31 -19.03
N PHE A 76 -6.34 -1.22 -17.70
CA PHE A 76 -7.29 -1.91 -16.84
C PHE A 76 -8.64 -1.19 -16.96
N LYS A 77 -9.73 -1.97 -16.93
CA LYS A 77 -11.10 -1.43 -17.08
C LYS A 77 -11.99 -1.82 -15.91
N ASN A 78 -11.67 -2.91 -15.23
CA ASN A 78 -12.41 -3.41 -14.09
C ASN A 78 -11.48 -3.63 -12.90
N TYR A 79 -12.08 -3.88 -11.73
CA TYR A 79 -11.37 -4.52 -10.65
C TYR A 79 -11.22 -6.01 -10.93
N ARG A 80 -10.18 -6.61 -10.35
CA ARG A 80 -9.73 -8.00 -10.49
C ARG A 80 -9.22 -8.33 -11.89
N ASP A 81 -9.06 -7.31 -12.74
CA ASP A 81 -8.24 -7.41 -13.93
C ASP A 81 -6.78 -7.59 -13.45
N GLN A 82 -6.12 -8.62 -13.96
CA GLN A 82 -4.72 -8.91 -13.71
C GLN A 82 -3.96 -8.95 -15.03
N TYR A 83 -2.78 -8.34 -15.04
CA TYR A 83 -1.82 -8.50 -16.11
C TYR A 83 -0.55 -9.14 -15.55
N VAL A 84 0.01 -10.10 -16.29
CA VAL A 84 1.26 -10.77 -15.94
C VAL A 84 2.37 -10.22 -16.83
N LEU A 85 3.35 -9.57 -16.23
CA LEU A 85 4.54 -9.06 -16.90
C LEU A 85 5.45 -10.23 -17.34
N ASN A 86 6.32 -9.98 -18.32
CA ASN A 86 7.23 -11.01 -18.87
C ASN A 86 8.17 -11.64 -17.83
N ASN A 87 8.41 -10.98 -16.71
CA ASN A 87 9.19 -11.49 -15.58
C ASN A 87 8.33 -12.20 -14.52
N ASN A 88 7.10 -12.58 -14.85
CA ASN A 88 6.11 -13.22 -13.99
C ASN A 88 5.58 -12.35 -12.84
N LEU A 89 5.92 -11.06 -12.79
CA LEU A 89 5.31 -10.13 -11.84
C LEU A 89 3.88 -9.81 -12.27
N THR A 90 2.97 -9.69 -11.31
CA THR A 90 1.58 -9.35 -11.61
C THR A 90 1.28 -7.90 -11.29
N VAL A 91 0.48 -7.26 -12.14
CA VAL A 91 -0.18 -6.00 -11.84
C VAL A 91 -1.68 -6.26 -11.78
N THR A 92 -2.31 -5.95 -10.65
CA THR A 92 -3.73 -6.21 -10.45
C THR A 92 -4.44 -4.96 -9.95
N THR A 93 -5.62 -4.67 -10.50
CA THR A 93 -6.50 -3.64 -9.95
C THR A 93 -7.46 -4.25 -8.93
N LEU A 94 -7.57 -3.72 -7.72
CA LEU A 94 -8.45 -4.27 -6.67
C LEU A 94 -9.11 -3.14 -5.88
N PRO A 95 -10.32 -3.33 -5.32
CA PRO A 95 -10.88 -2.38 -4.35
C PRO A 95 -9.91 -2.07 -3.21
N MET A 96 -9.97 -0.86 -2.66
CA MET A 96 -9.10 -0.44 -1.54
C MET A 96 -9.12 -1.46 -0.40
N LYS A 97 -10.33 -1.90 -0.01
CA LYS A 97 -10.53 -2.86 1.09
C LYS A 97 -9.81 -4.19 0.83
N ASP A 98 -9.91 -4.72 -0.38
CA ASP A 98 -9.25 -5.98 -0.76
C ASP A 98 -7.72 -5.85 -0.67
N ILE A 99 -7.16 -4.71 -1.10
CA ILE A 99 -5.72 -4.44 -0.99
C ILE A 99 -5.29 -4.38 0.48
N GLN A 100 -6.08 -3.74 1.34
CA GLN A 100 -5.80 -3.66 2.78
C GLN A 100 -5.84 -5.04 3.46
N GLU A 101 -6.82 -5.88 3.11
CA GLU A 101 -6.93 -7.25 3.63
C GLU A 101 -5.74 -8.12 3.18
N ILE A 102 -5.33 -8.01 1.90
CA ILE A 102 -4.15 -8.72 1.38
C ILE A 102 -2.88 -8.22 2.06
N ALA A 103 -2.69 -6.91 2.21
CA ALA A 103 -1.54 -6.36 2.92
C ALA A 103 -1.51 -6.85 4.38
N ASN A 104 -2.64 -6.84 5.09
CA ASN A 104 -2.72 -7.33 6.47
C ASN A 104 -2.29 -8.79 6.65
N SER A 105 -2.43 -9.62 5.60
CA SER A 105 -2.09 -11.04 5.64
C SER A 105 -0.71 -11.38 5.07
N THR A 106 -0.13 -10.51 4.24
CA THR A 106 1.09 -10.83 3.47
C THR A 106 2.27 -9.88 3.72
N PHE A 107 2.04 -8.76 4.42
CA PHE A 107 3.05 -7.72 4.62
C PHE A 107 4.15 -8.13 5.61
N TYR A 108 3.82 -8.98 6.59
CA TYR A 108 4.70 -9.38 7.69
C TYR A 108 5.31 -10.76 7.43
N LEU A 109 6.54 -10.96 7.92
CA LEU A 109 7.09 -12.30 8.11
C LEU A 109 6.46 -12.94 9.36
N ASP A 110 6.47 -14.28 9.43
CA ASP A 110 5.88 -15.02 10.56
C ASP A 110 6.46 -14.64 11.93
N ASP A 111 7.71 -14.14 11.96
CA ASP A 111 8.42 -13.71 13.16
C ASP A 111 8.22 -12.22 13.51
N GLN A 112 7.51 -11.45 12.68
CA GLN A 112 7.28 -10.03 12.88
C GLN A 112 5.95 -9.75 13.58
N ARG A 113 5.97 -8.73 14.45
CA ARG A 113 4.78 -8.19 15.09
C ARG A 113 3.96 -7.38 14.09
N HIS A 114 2.64 -7.58 14.14
CA HIS A 114 1.67 -6.83 13.32
C HIS A 114 1.44 -5.41 13.89
N VAL A 115 2.39 -4.51 13.63
CA VAL A 115 2.41 -3.14 14.16
C VAL A 115 1.46 -2.18 13.44
N VAL A 116 1.00 -2.50 12.24
CA VAL A 116 -0.01 -1.74 11.50
C VAL A 116 -1.15 -2.67 11.12
N ASP A 117 -2.38 -2.25 11.42
CA ASP A 117 -3.59 -2.87 10.90
C ASP A 117 -4.10 -2.01 9.74
N PHE A 118 -3.87 -2.47 8.52
CA PHE A 118 -4.21 -1.75 7.30
C PHE A 118 -5.71 -1.67 7.05
N VAL A 119 -6.51 -2.60 7.58
CA VAL A 119 -7.98 -2.60 7.45
C VAL A 119 -8.58 -1.57 8.40
N ASN A 120 -8.14 -1.56 9.66
CA ASN A 120 -8.61 -0.60 10.66
C ASN A 120 -7.88 0.75 10.61
N LEU A 121 -6.82 0.86 9.82
CA LEU A 121 -5.99 2.05 9.65
C LEU A 121 -5.43 2.56 10.98
N ILE A 122 -4.85 1.66 11.77
CA ILE A 122 -4.24 1.94 13.08
C ILE A 122 -2.80 1.43 13.16
N ILE A 123 -2.01 2.10 13.99
CA ILE A 123 -0.65 1.71 14.38
C ILE A 123 -0.70 1.27 15.84
N LYS A 124 -0.05 0.14 16.15
CA LYS A 124 0.17 -0.39 17.50
C LYS A 124 1.64 -0.27 17.84
N ASP A 125 1.98 0.49 18.87
CA ASP A 125 3.36 0.66 19.30
C ASP A 125 3.79 -0.37 20.35
N ASP A 126 5.02 -0.27 20.86
CA ASP A 126 5.61 -1.20 21.83
C ASP A 126 4.90 -1.21 23.20
N ASP A 127 4.18 -0.14 23.55
CA ASP A 127 3.50 0.03 24.83
C ASP A 127 1.99 -0.27 24.74
N ASP A 128 1.57 -1.00 23.70
CA ASP A 128 0.17 -1.27 23.35
C ASP A 128 -0.67 0.01 23.08
N ASN A 129 -0.04 1.16 22.81
CA ASN A 129 -0.78 2.34 22.40
C ASN A 129 -1.29 2.16 20.97
N ILE A 130 -2.53 2.61 20.76
CA ILE A 130 -3.21 2.58 19.47
C ILE A 130 -3.34 4.00 18.94
N GLU A 131 -2.71 4.27 17.81
CA GLU A 131 -2.73 5.55 17.12
C GLU A 131 -3.38 5.39 15.74
N PRO A 132 -4.13 6.39 15.23
CA PRO A 132 -4.62 6.33 13.87
C PRO A 132 -3.46 6.45 12.86
N LEU A 133 -3.50 5.66 11.79
CA LEU A 133 -2.52 5.73 10.70
C LEU A 133 -2.60 7.07 9.96
N PHE A 134 -3.79 7.65 9.88
CA PHE A 134 -4.02 8.96 9.29
C PHE A 134 -4.19 10.02 10.37
N PHE A 135 -3.66 11.22 10.12
CA PHE A 135 -3.99 12.37 10.96
C PHE A 135 -5.51 12.62 10.93
N LYS A 136 -6.09 12.88 12.10
CA LYS A 136 -7.42 13.50 12.22
C LYS A 136 -7.37 14.94 11.72
#